data_AF-A0A6C0BN35-F1
#
_entry.id   AF-A0A6C0BN35-F1
#
_cell.length_a   1.000
_cell.length_b   1.000
_cell.length_c   1.000
_cell.angle_alpha   90.00
_cell.angle_beta   90.00
_cell.angle_gamma   90.00
#
_symmetry.space_group_name_H-M   'P 1'
#
loop_
_entity.id
_entity.type
_entity.pdbx_description
1 polymer ?
#
loop_
_entity_poly.entity_id
_entity_poly.type
_entity_poly.pdbx_seq_one_letter_code
_entity_poly.pdbx_strand_id
1 'polypeptide(L)'
;MPNALSGLDIRVWGPALWKTLHTISFTYPKQPSAEDKHWYRTFYESLAHVLPCVKCRSHWAQLLRDFPIRLDSRQALSEWVVEAHNQVNERSKKPRKEYAEVLEEYRPPTQAQAPMTRSTGRPLYPWLMPLSVLIVLALTIYIIVHLTSRSSS
;
A
#
# COMPACT_ATOMS: atom_id res chain seq x y z
N MET A 1 31.41 13.34 6.49
CA MET A 1 30.41 13.52 7.57
C MET A 1 29.41 12.38 7.48
N PRO A 2 29.11 11.63 8.55
CA PRO A 2 27.96 10.72 8.50
C PRO A 2 26.73 11.58 8.22
N ASN A 3 26.05 11.28 7.12
CA ASN A 3 24.90 12.02 6.64
C ASN A 3 23.86 12.09 7.77
N ALA A 4 23.26 13.25 8.07
CA ALA A 4 22.38 13.44 9.24
C ALA A 4 21.14 12.51 9.26
N LEU A 5 20.89 11.79 8.16
CA LEU A 5 19.85 10.76 8.00
C LEU A 5 20.36 9.32 8.15
N SER A 6 21.62 9.11 8.55
CA SER A 6 22.19 7.77 8.81
C SER A 6 21.58 7.20 10.09
N GLY A 7 20.35 6.70 9.98
CA GLY A 7 19.59 6.23 11.13
C GLY A 7 18.10 6.54 11.10
N LEU A 8 17.49 6.68 9.91
CA LEU A 8 16.03 6.67 9.82
C LEU A 8 15.49 5.42 10.51
N ASP A 9 14.53 5.61 11.42
CA ASP A 9 13.95 4.56 12.24
C ASP A 9 13.47 3.40 11.34
N ILE A 10 13.98 2.20 11.60
CA ILE A 10 13.68 0.98 10.85
C ILE A 10 12.17 0.71 10.82
N ARG A 11 11.43 1.15 11.84
CA ARG A 11 9.97 1.00 11.92
C ARG A 11 9.24 1.81 10.85
N VAL A 12 9.83 2.88 10.34
CA VAL A 12 9.22 3.75 9.32
C VAL A 12 9.32 3.13 7.93
N TRP A 13 10.47 2.58 7.56
CA TRP A 13 10.74 2.12 6.18
C TRP A 13 10.76 0.60 6.03
N GLY A 14 11.11 -0.15 7.09
CA GLY A 14 11.26 -1.60 7.05
C GLY A 14 9.99 -2.34 6.62
N PRO A 15 8.83 -2.10 7.27
CA PRO A 15 7.57 -2.74 6.88
C PRO A 15 7.17 -2.44 5.44
N ALA A 16 7.36 -1.19 4.99
CA ALA A 16 7.06 -0.77 3.63
C ALA A 16 7.97 -1.47 2.62
N LEU A 17 9.27 -1.56 2.90
CA LEU A 17 10.21 -2.29 2.05
C LEU A 17 9.82 -3.76 1.95
N TRP A 18 9.57 -4.46 3.07
CA TRP A 18 9.16 -5.86 3.04
C TRP A 18 7.88 -6.07 2.22
N LYS A 19 6.90 -5.18 2.36
CA LYS A 19 5.69 -5.22 1.53
C LYS A 19 6.01 -5.12 0.05
N THR A 20 6.93 -4.23 -0.33
CA THR A 20 7.42 -4.12 -1.71
C THR A 20 8.13 -5.39 -2.17
N LEU A 21 9.04 -5.96 -1.37
CA LEU A 21 9.77 -7.19 -1.73
C LEU A 21 8.84 -8.38 -1.93
N HIS A 22 7.85 -8.56 -1.05
CA HIS A 22 6.83 -9.60 -1.19
C HIS A 22 6.00 -9.39 -2.44
N THR A 23 5.49 -8.17 -2.66
CA THR A 23 4.69 -7.83 -3.84
C THR A 23 5.45 -8.13 -5.13
N ILE A 24 6.71 -7.70 -5.24
CA ILE A 24 7.57 -7.97 -6.40
C ILE A 24 7.77 -9.47 -6.61
N SER A 25 7.97 -10.24 -5.53
CA SER A 25 8.19 -11.68 -5.63
C SER A 25 6.94 -12.45 -6.06
N PHE A 26 5.75 -12.03 -5.59
CA PHE A 26 4.48 -12.66 -5.94
C PHE A 26 4.04 -12.35 -7.38
N THR A 27 4.58 -11.30 -8.00
CA THR A 27 4.32 -10.94 -9.39
C THR A 27 5.42 -11.36 -10.36
N TYR A 28 6.55 -11.91 -9.88
CA TYR A 28 7.64 -12.44 -10.71
C TYR A 28 7.14 -13.39 -11.81
N PRO A 29 7.72 -13.45 -13.03
CA PRO A 29 7.25 -14.35 -14.07
C PRO A 29 7.26 -15.82 -13.62
N LYS A 30 6.25 -16.58 -14.05
CA LYS A 30 6.19 -18.03 -13.77
C LYS A 30 7.34 -18.78 -14.47
N GLN A 31 7.71 -18.32 -15.65
CA GLN A 31 8.82 -18.82 -16.46
C GLN A 31 9.74 -17.62 -16.80
N PRO A 32 10.68 -17.28 -15.92
CA PRO A 32 11.51 -16.09 -16.10
C PRO A 32 12.58 -16.29 -17.17
N SER A 33 12.76 -15.27 -18.00
CA SER A 33 13.87 -15.18 -18.95
C SER A 33 15.21 -14.95 -18.25
N ALA A 34 16.32 -15.10 -18.97
CA ALA A 34 17.65 -14.76 -18.43
C ALA A 34 17.73 -13.28 -18.01
N GLU A 35 17.07 -12.40 -18.76
CA GLU A 35 16.99 -10.97 -18.46
C GLU A 35 16.16 -10.69 -17.20
N ASP A 36 15.01 -11.35 -17.03
CA ASP A 36 14.23 -11.26 -15.79
C ASP A 36 15.06 -11.69 -14.58
N LYS A 37 15.78 -12.82 -14.68
CA LYS A 37 16.67 -13.29 -13.61
C LYS A 37 17.75 -12.25 -13.31
N HIS A 38 18.34 -11.63 -14.33
CA HIS A 38 19.35 -10.59 -14.16
C HIS A 38 18.81 -9.38 -13.37
N TRP A 39 17.67 -8.82 -13.80
CA TRP A 39 17.12 -7.61 -13.16
C TRP A 39 16.70 -7.86 -11.72
N TYR A 40 16.04 -8.99 -11.44
CA TYR A 40 15.61 -9.31 -10.09
C TYR A 40 16.80 -9.60 -9.17
N ARG A 41 17.81 -10.34 -9.65
CA ARG A 41 19.06 -10.55 -8.91
C ARG A 41 19.70 -9.22 -8.52
N THR A 42 19.94 -8.36 -9.51
CA THR A 42 20.55 -7.04 -9.31
C THR A 42 19.75 -6.20 -8.31
N PHE A 43 18.41 -6.22 -8.38
CA PHE A 43 17.55 -5.51 -7.45
C PHE A 43 17.73 -5.98 -5.99
N TYR A 44 17.66 -7.28 -5.71
CA TYR A 44 17.80 -7.79 -4.35
C TYR A 44 19.24 -7.65 -3.82
N GLU A 45 20.26 -7.86 -4.66
CA GLU A 45 21.66 -7.68 -4.28
C GLU A 45 21.98 -6.21 -3.96
N SER A 46 21.37 -5.26 -4.69
CA SER A 46 21.55 -3.82 -4.47
C SER A 46 21.15 -3.35 -3.07
N LEU A 47 20.24 -4.06 -2.38
CA LEU A 47 19.85 -3.73 -1.01
C LEU A 47 21.03 -3.81 -0.03
N ALA A 48 22.06 -4.62 -0.31
CA ALA A 48 23.29 -4.65 0.49
C ALA A 48 24.04 -3.30 0.47
N HIS A 49 23.74 -2.42 -0.48
CA HIS A 49 24.39 -1.13 -0.66
C HIS A 49 23.50 0.05 -0.28
N VAL A 50 22.19 -0.04 -0.51
CA VAL A 50 21.29 1.13 -0.44
C VAL A 50 20.39 1.20 0.79
N LEU A 51 20.26 0.12 1.59
CA LEU A 51 19.43 0.17 2.81
C LEU A 51 19.91 1.31 3.74
N PRO A 52 19.01 2.12 4.34
CA PRO A 52 19.38 3.30 5.13
C PRO A 52 19.95 2.97 6.53
N CYS A 53 20.30 1.70 6.77
CA CYS A 53 20.80 1.16 8.03
C CYS A 53 22.06 0.34 7.77
N VAL A 54 23.21 0.78 8.30
CA VAL A 54 24.54 0.16 8.10
C VAL A 54 24.55 -1.31 8.52
N LYS A 55 23.99 -1.60 9.71
CA LYS A 55 23.89 -2.97 10.22
C LYS A 55 23.00 -3.85 9.33
N CYS A 56 21.91 -3.29 8.83
CA CYS A 56 20.97 -3.97 7.96
C CYS A 56 21.62 -4.33 6.61
N ARG A 57 22.42 -3.43 6.03
CA ARG A 57 23.23 -3.72 4.83
C ARG A 57 24.18 -4.89 5.04
N SER A 58 24.91 -4.89 6.15
CA SER A 58 25.87 -5.94 6.49
C SER A 58 25.18 -7.29 6.70
N HIS A 59 24.06 -7.30 7.42
CA HIS A 59 23.25 -8.50 7.61
C HIS A 59 22.64 -9.02 6.31
N TRP A 60 22.16 -8.12 5.43
CA TRP A 60 21.61 -8.51 4.14
C TRP A 60 22.67 -9.13 3.24
N ALA A 61 23.88 -8.53 3.19
CA ALA A 61 25.01 -9.10 2.48
C ALA A 61 25.40 -10.50 3.00
N GLN A 62 25.35 -10.72 4.32
CA GLN A 62 25.58 -12.05 4.91
C GLN A 62 24.47 -13.03 4.51
N LEU A 63 23.20 -12.63 4.60
CA LEU A 63 22.07 -13.45 4.20
C LEU A 63 22.19 -13.91 2.74
N LEU A 64 22.56 -13.01 1.82
CA LEU A 64 22.74 -13.36 0.40
C LEU A 64 23.86 -14.38 0.17
N ARG A 65 24.92 -14.37 1.00
CA ARG A 65 26.00 -15.37 0.92
C ARG A 65 25.56 -16.73 1.43
N ASP A 66 24.89 -16.76 2.58
CA ASP A 66 24.50 -18.00 3.25
C ASP A 66 23.25 -18.63 2.61
N PHE A 67 22.41 -17.80 2.00
CA PHE A 67 21.13 -18.19 1.44
C PHE A 67 20.91 -17.51 0.07
N PRO A 68 21.54 -18.05 -1.00
CA PRO A 68 21.49 -17.45 -2.34
C PRO A 68 20.07 -17.31 -2.91
N ILE A 69 19.84 -16.24 -3.68
CA ILE A 69 18.54 -15.95 -4.29
C ILE A 69 18.15 -17.05 -5.29
N ARG A 70 16.93 -17.59 -5.14
CA ARG A 70 16.34 -18.57 -6.06
C ARG A 70 15.47 -17.86 -7.09
N LEU A 71 15.75 -18.04 -8.37
CA LEU A 71 15.12 -17.29 -9.47
C LEU A 71 14.53 -18.19 -10.56
N ASP A 72 14.37 -19.48 -10.30
CA ASP A 72 13.93 -20.42 -11.34
C ASP A 72 12.44 -20.34 -11.66
N SER A 73 11.65 -19.82 -10.72
CA SER A 73 10.22 -19.58 -10.90
C SER A 73 9.74 -18.52 -9.91
N ARG A 74 8.52 -18.02 -10.14
CA ARG A 74 7.77 -17.21 -9.17
C ARG A 74 7.80 -17.81 -7.77
N GLN A 75 7.46 -19.10 -7.66
CA GLN A 75 7.38 -19.78 -6.38
C GLN A 75 8.74 -19.84 -5.69
N ALA A 76 9.80 -20.16 -6.44
CA ALA A 76 11.15 -20.25 -5.88
C ALA A 76 11.60 -18.91 -5.29
N LEU A 77 11.33 -17.80 -5.99
CA LEU A 77 11.66 -16.45 -5.52
C LEU A 77 10.76 -16.02 -4.36
N SER A 78 9.44 -16.20 -4.44
CA SER A 78 8.52 -15.77 -3.38
C SER A 78 8.76 -16.52 -2.07
N GLU A 79 8.98 -17.83 -2.12
CA GLU A 79 9.40 -18.61 -0.95
C GLU A 79 10.75 -18.14 -0.40
N TRP A 80 11.71 -17.81 -1.28
CA TRP A 80 13.01 -17.26 -0.85
C TRP A 80 12.83 -15.92 -0.11
N VAL A 81 11.96 -15.02 -0.60
CA VAL A 81 11.69 -13.73 0.07
C VAL A 81 10.99 -13.92 1.42
N VAL A 82 10.04 -14.87 1.52
CA VAL A 82 9.42 -15.22 2.81
C VAL A 82 10.46 -15.76 3.79
N GLU A 83 11.33 -16.67 3.35
CA GLU A 83 12.36 -17.21 4.23
C GLU A 83 13.41 -16.16 4.63
N ALA A 84 13.83 -15.32 3.69
CA ALA A 84 14.73 -14.21 3.99
C ALA A 84 14.13 -13.25 5.03
N HIS A 85 12.82 -12.96 4.95
CA HIS A 85 12.12 -12.17 5.96
C HIS A 85 12.06 -12.89 7.31
N ASN A 86 11.85 -14.22 7.32
CA ASN A 86 11.84 -15.02 8.53
C ASN A 86 13.20 -15.05 9.24
N GLN A 87 14.32 -15.12 8.52
CA GLN A 87 15.65 -14.99 9.13
C GLN A 87 15.85 -13.62 9.80
N VAL A 88 15.27 -12.56 9.25
CA VAL A 88 15.28 -11.23 9.88
C VAL A 88 14.34 -11.17 11.08
N ASN A 89 13.19 -11.83 11.01
CA ASN A 89 12.25 -11.96 12.13
C ASN A 89 12.89 -12.67 13.31
N GLU A 90 13.57 -13.79 13.09
CA GLU A 90 14.27 -14.55 14.13
C GLU A 90 15.31 -13.67 14.85
N ARG A 91 16.17 -12.98 14.09
CA ARG A 91 17.14 -12.01 14.63
C ARG A 91 16.48 -10.88 15.44
N SER A 92 15.26 -10.52 15.06
CA SER A 92 14.47 -9.46 15.71
C SER A 92 13.50 -10.00 16.77
N LYS A 93 13.58 -11.29 17.11
CA LYS A 93 12.67 -11.99 18.03
C LYS A 93 11.19 -11.85 17.68
N LYS A 94 10.88 -11.81 16.38
CA LYS A 94 9.51 -11.82 15.85
C LYS A 94 9.12 -13.25 15.45
N PRO A 95 7.81 -13.58 15.49
CA PRO A 95 7.33 -14.87 15.02
C PRO A 95 7.70 -15.13 13.56
N ARG A 96 7.98 -16.40 13.26
CA ARG A 96 8.06 -16.91 11.89
C ARG A 96 6.65 -16.86 11.27
N LYS A 97 6.59 -16.60 9.97
CA LYS A 97 5.36 -16.74 9.17
C LYS A 97 5.52 -17.84 8.13
N GLU A 98 4.47 -18.61 7.94
CA GLU A 98 4.44 -19.64 6.91
C GLU A 98 4.13 -19.03 5.54
N TYR A 99 4.64 -19.65 4.47
CA TYR A 99 4.45 -19.12 3.10
C TYR A 99 2.98 -18.90 2.76
N ALA A 100 2.12 -19.87 3.10
CA ALA A 100 0.68 -19.80 2.84
C ALA A 100 0.00 -18.64 3.60
N GLU A 101 0.43 -18.38 4.83
CA GLU A 101 -0.06 -17.25 5.63
C GLU A 101 0.30 -15.92 4.94
N VAL A 102 1.57 -15.76 4.57
CA VAL A 102 2.02 -14.52 3.90
C VAL A 102 1.32 -14.34 2.56
N LEU A 103 1.17 -15.40 1.75
CA LEU A 103 0.52 -15.31 0.45
C LEU A 103 -0.95 -14.84 0.57
N GLU A 104 -1.67 -15.30 1.59
CA GLU A 104 -3.07 -14.91 1.81
C GLU A 104 -3.21 -13.41 2.12
N GLU A 105 -2.23 -12.78 2.78
CA GLU A 105 -2.22 -11.33 3.02
C GLU A 105 -2.21 -10.50 1.73
N TYR A 106 -1.75 -11.07 0.61
CA TYR A 106 -1.66 -10.42 -0.71
C TYR A 106 -2.73 -10.92 -1.67
N ARG A 107 -3.61 -11.82 -1.22
CA ARG A 107 -4.72 -12.26 -2.05
C ARG A 107 -5.66 -11.07 -2.27
N PRO A 108 -6.02 -10.74 -3.52
CA PRO A 108 -7.07 -9.77 -3.74
C PRO A 108 -8.35 -10.28 -3.08
N PRO A 109 -9.20 -9.39 -2.54
CA PRO A 109 -10.51 -9.79 -2.04
C PRO A 109 -11.20 -10.62 -3.11
N THR A 110 -11.64 -11.82 -2.75
CA THR A 110 -12.49 -12.60 -3.65
C THR A 110 -13.70 -11.74 -3.99
N GLN A 111 -14.21 -11.80 -5.22
CA GLN A 111 -15.41 -11.03 -5.61
C GLN A 111 -16.64 -11.36 -4.73
N ALA A 112 -16.58 -12.43 -3.93
CA ALA A 112 -17.58 -12.82 -2.93
C ALA A 112 -17.44 -12.09 -1.58
N GLN A 113 -16.32 -11.42 -1.32
CA GLN A 113 -16.03 -10.67 -0.09
C GLN A 113 -16.01 -9.16 -0.27
N ALA A 114 -16.23 -8.66 -1.48
CA ALA A 114 -16.73 -7.29 -1.57
C ALA A 114 -18.07 -7.30 -0.83
N PRO A 115 -18.23 -6.63 0.34
CA PRO A 115 -19.58 -6.29 0.72
C PRO A 115 -20.19 -5.62 -0.50
N MET A 116 -21.42 -5.96 -0.85
CA MET A 116 -22.23 -5.07 -1.67
C MET A 116 -22.44 -3.79 -0.85
N THR A 117 -21.39 -3.02 -0.61
CA THR A 117 -21.52 -1.58 -0.50
C THR A 117 -21.89 -1.18 -1.91
N ARG A 118 -23.20 -1.29 -2.19
CA ARG A 118 -23.88 -0.44 -3.14
C ARG A 118 -23.18 0.90 -3.00
N SER A 119 -22.56 1.38 -4.08
CA SER A 119 -22.21 2.78 -4.20
C SER A 119 -23.54 3.53 -4.08
N THR A 120 -24.00 3.73 -2.86
CA THR A 120 -24.84 4.87 -2.54
C THR A 120 -23.87 6.01 -2.72
N GLY A 121 -23.79 6.54 -3.94
CA GLY A 121 -23.18 7.83 -4.16
C GLY A 121 -23.68 8.71 -3.04
N ARG A 122 -22.78 9.12 -2.14
CA ARG A 122 -23.11 10.13 -1.14
C ARG A 122 -23.59 11.31 -1.97
N PRO A 123 -24.85 11.77 -1.86
CA PRO A 123 -25.19 13.01 -2.50
C PRO A 123 -24.31 14.05 -1.84
N LEU A 124 -23.39 14.63 -2.60
CA LEU A 124 -22.69 15.83 -2.19
C LEU A 124 -23.81 16.86 -2.02
N TYR A 125 -24.16 17.16 -0.78
CA TYR A 125 -25.23 18.07 -0.32
C TYR A 125 -26.67 17.56 -0.15
N PRO A 126 -26.98 16.89 0.97
CA PRO A 126 -28.35 16.73 1.48
C PRO A 126 -28.90 18.00 2.16
N TRP A 127 -28.04 18.96 2.53
CA TRP A 127 -28.41 20.12 3.37
C TRP A 127 -28.42 21.47 2.63
N LEU A 128 -27.93 21.58 1.39
CA LEU A 128 -28.08 22.83 0.61
C LEU A 128 -29.49 23.01 0.03
N MET A 129 -30.17 21.91 -0.28
CA MET A 129 -31.50 21.92 -0.87
C MET A 129 -32.59 22.59 0.00
N PRO A 130 -32.68 22.36 1.34
CA PRO A 130 -33.69 23.05 2.13
C PRO A 130 -33.44 24.56 2.24
N LEU A 131 -32.17 25.01 2.31
CA LEU A 131 -31.87 26.44 2.46
C LEU A 131 -32.22 27.25 1.20
N SER A 132 -31.93 26.74 0.01
CA SER A 132 -32.29 27.43 -1.23
C SER A 132 -33.80 27.53 -1.43
N VAL A 133 -34.56 26.48 -1.03
CA VAL A 133 -36.03 26.48 -1.12
C VAL A 133 -36.62 27.52 -0.16
N LEU A 134 -36.12 27.62 1.07
CA LEU A 134 -36.57 28.62 2.04
C LEU A 134 -36.28 30.06 1.57
N ILE A 135 -35.12 30.30 0.96
CA ILE A 135 -34.76 31.62 0.40
C ILE A 135 -35.72 31.99 -0.74
N VAL A 136 -36.00 31.06 -1.66
CA VAL A 136 -36.93 31.30 -2.78
C VAL A 136 -38.34 31.56 -2.27
N LEU A 137 -38.84 30.77 -1.31
CA LEU A 137 -40.15 31.00 -0.70
C LEU A 137 -40.23 32.37 -0.01
N ALA A 138 -39.22 32.75 0.76
CA ALA A 138 -39.18 34.07 1.41
C ALA A 138 -39.18 35.22 0.38
N LEU A 139 -38.39 35.10 -0.70
CA LEU A 139 -38.36 36.10 -1.78
C LEU A 139 -39.68 36.19 -2.53
N THR A 140 -40.31 35.06 -2.86
CA THR A 140 -41.61 35.06 -3.55
C THR A 140 -42.71 35.69 -2.68
N ILE A 141 -42.78 35.35 -1.40
CA ILE A 141 -43.73 35.95 -0.44
C ILE A 141 -43.46 37.46 -0.33
N TYR A 142 -42.19 37.87 -0.18
CA TYR A 142 -41.83 39.28 -0.13
C TYR A 142 -42.27 40.05 -1.37
N ILE A 143 -42.03 39.48 -2.57
CA ILE A 143 -42.44 40.10 -3.83
C ILE A 143 -43.97 40.20 -3.91
N ILE A 144 -44.71 39.16 -3.55
CA ILE A 144 -46.19 39.18 -3.55
C ILE A 144 -46.71 40.26 -2.60
N VAL A 145 -46.21 40.33 -1.37
CA VAL A 145 -46.61 41.36 -0.39
C VAL A 145 -46.26 42.76 -0.89
N HIS A 146 -45.06 42.97 -1.46
CA HIS A 146 -44.67 44.29 -1.92
C HIS A 146 -45.45 44.73 -3.17
N LEU A 147 -45.71 43.82 -4.12
CA LEU A 147 -46.51 44.13 -5.31
C LEU A 147 -47.98 44.40 -4.98
N THR A 148 -48.57 43.61 -4.07
CA THR A 148 -49.95 43.84 -3.61
C THR A 148 -50.07 45.16 -2.85
N SER A 149 -49.10 45.52 -2.01
CA SER A 149 -49.09 46.82 -1.31
C SER A 149 -49.02 48.03 -2.26
N ARG A 150 -48.34 47.91 -3.41
CA ARG A 150 -48.29 48.96 -4.44
C ARG A 150 -49.55 49.06 -5.30
N SER A 151 -50.33 47.99 -5.44
CA SER A 151 -51.60 48.03 -6.18
C SER A 151 -52.78 48.62 -5.38
N SER A 152 -52.62 48.75 -4.06
CA SER A 152 -53.66 49.25 -3.14
C SER A 152 -53.47 50.72 -2.74
N SER A 153 -52.50 51.42 -3.37
CA SER A 153 -52.24 52.86 -3.22
C SER A 153 -52.50 53.55 -4.56
#